data_AF-F0YYQ7-F1
#
_entry.id   AF-F0YYQ7-F1
#
_cell.length_a   1.000
_cell.length_b   1.000
_cell.length_c   1.000
_cell.angle_alpha   90.00
_cell.angle_beta   90.00
_cell.angle_gamma   90.00
#
_symmetry.space_group_name_H-M   'P 1'
#
loop_
_entity.id
_entity.type
_entity.pdbx_description
1 polymer ?
#
loop_
_entity_poly.entity_id
_entity_poly.type
_entity_poly.pdbx_seq_one_letter_code
_entity_poly.pdbx_strand_id
1 'polypeptide(L)'
;MKKWQLGKKKILGLLTAGAIVVTMAGSYAVWDTLTTSTNAALTIGKPITLSVGTAISYDNVADAREWGETPPVYTSGEVKFTAANIPNGETANLTLAPEVTVTTQPTAGGVTKDDFTVTVVETGKEDTPITAAVPFDTAKTYKVKVQPTAGADADKTAETVLDVKLNATLTKATPAP
;
A
#
# COMPACT_ATOMS: atom_id res chain seq x y z
N MET A 1 26.63 16.33 56.85
CA MET A 1 25.17 16.46 56.64
C MET A 1 24.87 16.38 55.15
N LYS A 2 23.82 15.61 54.74
CA LYS A 2 23.08 15.54 53.45
C LYS A 2 23.90 15.46 52.13
N LYS A 3 23.94 14.29 51.45
CA LYS A 3 23.08 13.81 50.32
C LYS A 3 23.12 14.76 49.11
N TRP A 4 23.33 14.30 47.87
CA TRP A 4 22.28 13.81 46.95
C TRP A 4 22.84 12.79 45.94
N GLN A 5 22.05 11.73 45.70
CA GLN A 5 22.21 10.77 44.60
C GLN A 5 21.17 11.09 43.52
N LEU A 6 21.53 10.91 42.25
CA LEU A 6 20.69 10.60 41.09
C LEU A 6 21.67 10.00 40.06
N GLY A 7 21.54 8.82 39.48
CA GLY A 7 20.42 7.92 39.28
C GLY A 7 20.66 7.26 37.91
N LYS A 8 20.88 5.95 37.89
CA LYS A 8 21.31 5.11 36.75
C LYS A 8 20.38 5.16 35.51
N LYS A 9 20.90 5.41 34.30
CA LYS A 9 20.42 4.89 32.97
C LYS A 9 21.59 4.96 31.96
N LYS A 10 22.37 3.88 31.74
CA LYS A 10 22.30 2.90 30.62
C LYS A 10 22.50 3.49 29.20
N ILE A 11 23.41 2.83 28.45
CA ILE A 11 23.82 2.95 27.02
C ILE A 11 24.97 3.96 26.84
N LEU A 12 26.27 3.64 26.64
CA LEU A 12 27.00 2.52 26.03
C LEU A 12 26.33 1.84 24.83
N GLY A 13 26.73 2.29 23.64
CA GLY A 13 26.49 1.72 22.31
C GLY A 13 25.94 2.80 21.38
N LEU A 14 26.63 3.33 20.36
CA LEU A 14 27.70 2.80 19.54
C LEU A 14 28.80 3.86 19.34
N LEU A 15 30.01 3.52 19.75
CA LEU A 15 31.27 4.16 19.36
C LEU A 15 31.93 3.17 18.39
N THR A 16 31.64 3.28 17.10
CA THR A 16 32.31 2.58 15.97
C THR A 16 31.65 3.02 14.66
N ALA A 17 32.31 3.37 13.57
CA ALA A 17 33.69 3.68 13.25
C ALA A 17 33.65 4.25 11.82
N GLY A 18 34.34 5.36 11.58
CA GLY A 18 34.50 5.93 10.25
C GLY A 18 35.64 6.94 10.32
N ALA A 19 36.85 6.43 10.15
CA ALA A 19 38.10 7.13 10.36
C ALA A 19 38.21 8.43 9.55
N ILE A 20 38.70 9.50 10.17
CA ILE A 20 39.74 10.33 9.58
C ILE A 20 40.72 10.72 10.71
N VAL A 21 41.76 9.89 10.87
CA VAL A 21 42.98 10.31 11.54
C VAL A 21 43.74 11.17 10.53
N VAL A 22 43.71 12.49 10.70
CA VAL A 22 44.73 13.36 10.10
C VAL A 22 45.64 13.81 11.24
N THR A 23 46.59 12.94 11.57
CA THR A 23 47.81 13.34 12.28
C THR A 23 48.70 14.02 11.25
N MET A 24 48.44 15.29 10.93
CA MET A 24 49.46 16.09 10.24
C MET A 24 50.46 16.56 11.29
N ALA A 25 51.51 15.77 11.47
CA ALA A 25 52.77 16.26 12.00
C ALA A 25 53.30 17.33 11.04
N GLY A 26 53.46 18.55 11.53
CA GLY A 26 53.97 19.67 10.76
C GLY A 26 53.83 20.94 11.57
N SER A 27 54.82 21.20 12.43
CA SER A 27 54.92 22.40 13.26
C SER A 27 54.94 23.66 12.39
N TYR A 28 53.79 24.33 12.27
CA TYR A 28 53.68 25.74 11.88
C TYR A 28 52.57 26.39 12.72
N ALA A 29 52.78 27.64 13.11
CA ALA A 29 52.16 28.30 14.26
C ALA A 29 50.62 28.22 14.36
N VAL A 30 50.16 27.72 15.51
CA VAL A 30 48.78 27.70 16.03
C VAL A 30 48.46 29.05 16.68
N TRP A 31 48.34 30.14 15.91
CA TRP A 31 47.91 31.44 16.45
C TRP A 31 46.82 32.14 15.67
N ASP A 32 46.34 31.57 14.57
CA ASP A 32 45.01 31.95 14.08
C ASP A 32 44.47 30.93 13.08
N THR A 33 43.51 30.14 13.51
CA THR A 33 42.55 29.51 12.61
C THR A 33 41.18 29.85 13.18
N LEU A 34 40.72 31.07 12.89
CA LEU A 34 39.49 31.65 13.47
C LEU A 34 38.21 31.14 12.83
N THR A 35 38.30 30.33 11.79
CA THR A 35 37.13 29.82 11.08
C THR A 35 37.40 28.41 10.57
N THR A 36 36.57 27.47 11.03
CA THR A 36 36.43 26.12 10.48
C THR A 36 34.95 25.87 10.24
N SER A 37 34.60 25.17 9.17
CA SER A 37 33.21 24.85 8.84
C SER A 37 33.06 23.35 8.66
N THR A 38 31.98 22.80 9.22
CA THR A 38 31.58 21.40 9.02
C THR A 38 30.25 21.38 8.30
N ASN A 39 30.10 20.41 7.39
CA ASN A 39 28.89 20.25 6.60
C ASN A 39 28.25 18.91 6.98
N ALA A 40 26.97 18.94 7.32
CA ALA A 40 26.16 17.74 7.49
C ALA A 40 25.00 17.80 6.50
N ALA A 41 24.70 16.67 5.86
CA ALA A 41 23.53 16.57 5.01
C ALA A 41 22.26 16.49 5.89
N LEU A 42 21.41 17.51 5.81
CA LEU A 42 20.10 17.54 6.44
C LEU A 42 19.04 17.08 5.43
N THR A 43 18.35 15.98 5.71
CA THR A 43 17.14 15.59 4.95
C THR A 43 15.92 16.02 5.74
N ILE A 44 15.12 16.93 5.19
CA ILE A 44 13.88 17.41 5.81
C ILE A 44 12.71 16.61 5.25
N GLY A 45 11.93 15.98 6.13
CA GLY A 45 10.58 15.45 5.87
C GLY A 45 10.41 14.66 4.56
N LYS A 46 10.73 13.35 4.57
CA LYS A 46 10.41 12.48 3.43
C LYS A 46 8.89 12.33 3.29
N PRO A 47 8.32 12.48 2.08
CA PRO A 47 6.89 12.31 1.87
C PRO A 47 6.49 10.84 2.09
N ILE A 48 5.31 10.64 2.67
CA ILE A 48 4.65 9.32 2.70
C ILE A 48 4.17 9.02 1.27
N THR A 49 4.48 7.83 0.76
CA THR A 49 4.11 7.43 -0.60
C THR A 49 3.43 6.07 -0.58
N LEU A 50 2.31 5.94 -1.30
CA LEU A 50 1.66 4.68 -1.62
C LEU A 50 1.92 4.35 -3.09
N SER A 51 2.27 3.11 -3.39
CA SER A 51 2.55 2.65 -4.75
C SER A 51 1.83 1.32 -5.02
N VAL A 52 1.45 1.11 -6.28
CA VAL A 52 0.88 -0.15 -6.78
C VAL A 52 1.89 -0.81 -7.70
N GLY A 53 2.21 -2.08 -7.43
CA GLY A 53 3.28 -2.79 -8.13
C GLY A 53 2.83 -3.46 -9.44
N THR A 54 1.56 -3.84 -9.53
CA THR A 54 1.01 -4.57 -10.68
C THR A 54 -0.37 -4.03 -11.01
N ALA A 55 -0.65 -3.83 -12.29
CA ALA A 55 -2.00 -3.54 -12.75
C ALA A 55 -2.93 -4.74 -12.49
N ILE A 56 -4.23 -4.49 -12.36
CA ILE A 56 -5.23 -5.56 -12.30
C ILE A 56 -5.21 -6.31 -13.62
N SER A 57 -5.14 -7.63 -13.54
CA SER A 57 -5.29 -8.52 -14.69
C SER A 57 -6.29 -9.62 -14.36
N TYR A 58 -6.99 -10.08 -15.38
CA TYR A 58 -7.82 -11.28 -15.33
C TYR A 58 -7.27 -12.25 -16.37
N ASP A 59 -7.13 -13.51 -15.97
CA ASP A 59 -6.89 -14.59 -16.92
C ASP A 59 -8.22 -14.82 -17.64
N ASN A 60 -8.49 -14.01 -18.67
CA ASN A 60 -9.70 -14.10 -19.47
C ASN A 60 -9.75 -15.47 -20.14
N VAL A 61 -10.57 -16.37 -19.59
CA VAL A 61 -11.08 -17.52 -20.31
C VAL A 61 -12.58 -17.30 -20.43
N ALA A 62 -12.98 -16.72 -21.57
CA ALA A 62 -14.37 -16.68 -21.98
C ALA A 62 -14.76 -18.10 -22.41
N ASP A 63 -14.88 -19.02 -21.45
CA ASP A 63 -15.44 -20.32 -21.70
C ASP A 63 -16.94 -20.17 -21.93
N ALA A 64 -17.48 -20.97 -22.85
CA ALA A 64 -18.91 -21.00 -23.10
C ALA A 64 -19.63 -21.40 -21.81
N ARG A 65 -20.62 -20.57 -21.40
CA ARG A 65 -21.44 -20.87 -20.21
C ARG A 65 -22.39 -22.02 -20.50
N GLU A 66 -22.61 -22.89 -19.52
CA GLU A 66 -23.67 -23.89 -19.59
C GLU A 66 -25.03 -23.29 -19.23
N TRP A 67 -26.10 -23.86 -19.80
CA TRP A 67 -27.46 -23.42 -19.53
C TRP A 67 -27.85 -23.66 -18.07
N GLY A 68 -28.30 -22.60 -17.39
CA GLY A 68 -28.77 -22.69 -16.00
C GLY A 68 -27.66 -22.67 -14.94
N GLU A 69 -26.41 -22.42 -15.32
CA GLU A 69 -25.30 -22.29 -14.40
C GLU A 69 -25.39 -20.99 -13.58
N THR A 70 -24.90 -21.02 -12.34
CA THR A 70 -24.71 -19.79 -11.56
C THR A 70 -23.63 -18.94 -12.23
N PRO A 71 -23.82 -17.62 -12.38
CA PRO A 71 -22.81 -16.76 -12.97
C PRO A 71 -21.44 -16.93 -12.28
N PRO A 72 -20.35 -17.13 -13.04
CA PRO A 72 -19.03 -17.37 -12.46
C PRO A 72 -18.51 -16.13 -11.74
N VAL A 73 -17.62 -16.37 -10.77
CA VAL A 73 -16.89 -15.31 -10.07
C VAL A 73 -15.52 -15.15 -10.73
N TYR A 74 -15.32 -14.04 -11.43
CA TYR A 74 -14.05 -13.70 -12.05
C TYR A 74 -13.11 -13.12 -10.99
N THR A 75 -11.99 -13.79 -10.73
CA THR A 75 -11.00 -13.36 -9.73
C THR A 75 -9.76 -12.83 -10.43
N SER A 76 -9.30 -11.63 -10.04
CA SER A 76 -8.09 -11.04 -10.62
C SER A 76 -6.80 -11.74 -10.15
N GLY A 77 -5.72 -11.48 -10.87
CA GLY A 77 -4.36 -11.63 -10.35
C GLY A 77 -4.11 -10.76 -9.12
N GLU A 78 -2.96 -10.99 -8.47
CA GLU A 78 -2.60 -10.28 -7.23
C GLU A 78 -2.18 -8.84 -7.49
N VAL A 79 -2.85 -7.91 -6.80
CA VAL A 79 -2.52 -6.48 -6.80
C VAL A 79 -1.75 -6.14 -5.53
N LYS A 80 -0.47 -5.82 -5.68
CA LYS A 80 0.41 -5.45 -4.56
C LYS A 80 0.42 -3.96 -4.32
N PHE A 81 0.11 -3.53 -3.10
CA PHE A 81 0.33 -2.16 -2.63
C PHE A 81 1.52 -2.12 -1.69
N THR A 82 2.31 -1.05 -1.78
CA THR A 82 3.45 -0.78 -0.89
C THR A 82 3.43 0.66 -0.41
N ALA A 83 3.66 0.87 0.89
CA ALA A 83 3.83 2.20 1.47
C ALA A 83 5.28 2.43 1.93
N ALA A 84 5.77 3.65 1.77
CA ALA A 84 7.08 4.07 2.26
C ALA A 84 6.98 5.33 3.13
N ASN A 85 7.96 5.49 4.02
CA ASN A 85 8.11 6.63 4.93
C ASN A 85 6.94 6.82 5.92
N ILE A 86 6.18 5.77 6.26
CA ILE A 86 5.26 5.85 7.40
C ILE A 86 6.07 6.15 8.67
N PRO A 87 5.72 7.20 9.44
CA PRO A 87 6.50 7.58 10.62
C PRO A 87 6.56 6.45 11.66
N ASN A 88 7.71 6.31 12.31
CA ASN A 88 7.90 5.28 13.32
C ASN A 88 6.93 5.47 14.50
N GLY A 89 6.25 4.40 14.90
CA GLY A 89 5.23 4.43 15.96
C GLY A 89 3.85 4.91 15.52
N GLU A 90 3.67 5.28 14.25
CA GLU A 90 2.35 5.58 13.69
C GLU A 90 1.82 4.36 12.93
N THR A 91 0.50 4.20 12.95
CA THR A 91 -0.21 3.19 12.16
C THR A 91 -1.00 3.85 11.05
N ALA A 92 -1.14 3.16 9.92
CA ALA A 92 -1.92 3.62 8.78
C ALA A 92 -3.07 2.67 8.50
N ASN A 93 -4.11 3.19 7.86
CA ASN A 93 -5.20 2.43 7.32
C ASN A 93 -5.23 2.59 5.80
N LEU A 94 -5.55 1.51 5.09
CA LEU A 94 -5.78 1.50 3.66
C LEU A 94 -7.28 1.38 3.40
N THR A 95 -7.82 2.34 2.66
CA THR A 95 -9.17 2.26 2.10
C THR A 95 -9.06 1.80 0.66
N LEU A 96 -9.80 0.76 0.30
CA LEU A 96 -9.87 0.22 -1.05
C LEU A 96 -11.24 0.52 -1.64
N ALA A 97 -11.26 1.10 -2.84
CA ALA A 97 -12.47 1.46 -3.56
C ALA A 97 -12.41 0.83 -4.96
N PRO A 98 -13.00 -0.37 -5.16
CA PRO A 98 -13.12 -0.94 -6.49
C PRO A 98 -14.11 -0.13 -7.32
N GLU A 99 -13.85 -0.03 -8.62
CA GLU A 99 -14.72 0.61 -9.59
C GLU A 99 -14.78 -0.26 -10.84
N VAL A 100 -15.96 -0.33 -11.46
CA VAL A 100 -16.15 -1.03 -12.73
C VAL A 100 -16.83 -0.12 -13.73
N THR A 101 -16.35 -0.15 -14.97
CA THR A 101 -16.93 0.55 -16.10
C THR A 101 -17.18 -0.44 -17.23
N VAL A 102 -18.36 -0.38 -17.84
CA VAL A 102 -18.66 -1.19 -19.04
C VAL A 102 -18.01 -0.50 -20.24
N THR A 103 -17.07 -1.18 -20.89
CA THR A 103 -16.37 -0.66 -22.07
C THR A 103 -16.97 -1.18 -23.36
N THR A 104 -17.51 -2.40 -23.36
CA THR A 104 -18.21 -2.99 -24.51
C THR A 104 -19.53 -3.58 -24.05
N GLN A 105 -20.61 -3.20 -24.73
CA GLN A 105 -21.96 -3.71 -24.49
C GLN A 105 -22.18 -5.03 -25.24
N PRO A 106 -23.05 -5.92 -24.74
CA PRO A 106 -23.56 -7.04 -25.53
C PRO A 106 -24.40 -6.55 -26.70
N THR A 107 -24.68 -7.45 -27.65
CA THR A 107 -25.61 -7.20 -28.77
C THR A 107 -26.99 -6.72 -28.31
N ALA A 108 -27.49 -7.23 -27.18
CA ALA A 108 -28.77 -6.80 -26.59
C ALA A 108 -28.69 -5.43 -25.88
N GLY A 109 -27.49 -4.98 -25.49
CA GLY A 109 -27.26 -3.74 -24.77
C GLY A 109 -27.85 -3.68 -23.35
N GLY A 110 -27.75 -2.49 -22.73
CA GLY A 110 -28.42 -2.20 -21.46
C GLY A 110 -27.69 -2.70 -20.20
N VAL A 111 -26.42 -3.09 -20.33
CA VAL A 111 -25.59 -3.47 -19.18
C VAL A 111 -25.02 -2.22 -18.52
N THR A 112 -25.14 -2.15 -17.20
CA THR A 112 -24.52 -1.10 -16.39
C THR A 112 -23.61 -1.70 -15.33
N LYS A 113 -22.85 -0.84 -14.64
CA LYS A 113 -22.00 -1.26 -13.51
C LYS A 113 -22.79 -1.94 -12.38
N ASP A 114 -24.08 -1.64 -12.24
CA ASP A 114 -24.92 -2.17 -11.16
C ASP A 114 -25.36 -3.62 -11.43
N ASP A 115 -25.19 -4.09 -12.66
CA ASP A 115 -25.36 -5.51 -13.03
C ASP A 115 -24.22 -6.39 -12.51
N PHE A 116 -23.19 -5.81 -11.87
CA PHE A 116 -22.05 -6.53 -11.32
C PHE A 116 -21.84 -6.22 -9.85
N THR A 117 -21.61 -7.28 -9.08
CA THR A 117 -21.10 -7.20 -7.72
C THR A 117 -19.58 -7.28 -7.77
N VAL A 118 -18.90 -6.26 -7.24
CA VAL A 118 -17.44 -6.20 -7.15
C VAL A 118 -17.02 -6.25 -5.69
N THR A 119 -16.15 -7.20 -5.35
CA THR A 119 -15.63 -7.39 -4.00
C THR A 119 -14.11 -7.43 -4.01
N VAL A 120 -13.49 -7.00 -2.92
CA VAL A 120 -12.03 -7.00 -2.74
C VAL A 120 -11.69 -7.88 -1.55
N VAL A 121 -10.71 -8.76 -1.70
CA VAL A 121 -10.25 -9.67 -0.65
C VAL A 121 -8.73 -9.56 -0.47
N GLU A 122 -8.26 -9.76 0.76
CA GLU A 122 -6.82 -9.86 1.04
C GLU A 122 -6.31 -11.25 0.65
N THR A 123 -5.19 -11.29 -0.05
CA THR A 123 -4.60 -12.57 -0.50
C THR A 123 -4.17 -13.41 0.69
N GLY A 124 -4.51 -14.71 0.68
CA GLY A 124 -4.13 -15.64 1.74
C GLY A 124 -4.99 -15.55 3.01
N LYS A 125 -6.07 -14.76 3.00
CA LYS A 125 -7.10 -14.77 4.03
C LYS A 125 -8.38 -15.45 3.53
N GLU A 126 -9.30 -15.71 4.46
CA GLU A 126 -10.66 -16.10 4.10
C GLU A 126 -11.25 -15.09 3.11
N ASP A 127 -12.19 -15.55 2.29
CA ASP A 127 -12.92 -14.75 1.29
C ASP A 127 -13.90 -13.76 1.92
N THR A 128 -13.47 -13.06 2.97
CA THR A 128 -14.19 -11.99 3.63
C THR A 128 -13.99 -10.69 2.82
N PRO A 129 -15.06 -10.09 2.29
CA PRO A 129 -14.95 -8.84 1.56
C PRO A 129 -14.46 -7.69 2.45
N ILE A 130 -13.53 -6.90 1.93
CA ILE A 130 -13.07 -5.66 2.55
C ILE A 130 -14.04 -4.55 2.15
N THR A 131 -14.82 -4.07 3.12
CA THR A 131 -15.81 -3.00 2.93
C THR A 131 -15.46 -1.70 3.66
N ALA A 132 -14.43 -1.73 4.51
CA ALA A 132 -13.98 -0.61 5.31
C ALA A 132 -12.45 -0.47 5.27
N ALA A 133 -11.95 0.63 5.84
CA ALA A 133 -10.51 0.85 5.97
C ALA A 133 -9.87 -0.24 6.84
N VAL A 134 -8.78 -0.85 6.35
CA VAL A 134 -8.08 -1.93 7.04
C VAL A 134 -6.68 -1.48 7.48
N PRO A 135 -6.15 -2.03 8.59
CA PRO A 135 -4.78 -1.74 9.00
C PRO A 135 -3.78 -2.04 7.88
N PHE A 136 -2.85 -1.13 7.64
CA PHE A 136 -1.83 -1.24 6.60
C PHE A 136 -0.47 -0.79 7.15
N ASP A 137 0.54 -1.60 6.88
CA ASP A 137 1.89 -1.41 7.36
C ASP A 137 2.81 -0.99 6.21
N THR A 138 3.34 -1.94 5.44
CA THR A 138 4.38 -1.72 4.46
C THR A 138 4.02 -2.32 3.11
N ALA A 139 3.45 -3.52 3.10
CA ALA A 139 3.06 -4.19 1.87
C ALA A 139 1.94 -5.20 2.09
N LYS A 140 0.89 -5.12 1.26
CA LYS A 140 -0.18 -6.11 1.22
C LYS A 140 -0.62 -6.39 -0.21
N THR A 141 -1.15 -7.58 -0.43
CA THR A 141 -1.67 -8.04 -1.72
C THR A 141 -3.16 -8.30 -1.64
N TYR A 142 -3.90 -7.85 -2.65
CA TYR A 142 -5.35 -8.00 -2.74
C TYR A 142 -5.75 -8.61 -4.08
N LYS A 143 -6.95 -9.19 -4.12
CA LYS A 143 -7.61 -9.67 -5.34
C LYS A 143 -8.97 -9.02 -5.47
N VAL A 144 -9.37 -8.71 -6.69
CA VAL A 144 -10.68 -8.16 -7.01
C VAL A 144 -11.52 -9.25 -7.65
N LYS A 145 -12.69 -9.49 -7.08
CA LYS A 145 -13.67 -10.45 -7.57
C LYS A 145 -14.84 -9.71 -8.19
N VAL A 146 -15.20 -10.11 -9.40
CA VAL A 146 -16.34 -9.56 -10.14
C VAL A 146 -17.31 -10.70 -10.43
N GLN A 147 -18.57 -10.50 -10.08
CA GLN A 147 -19.62 -11.48 -10.31
C GLN A 147 -20.85 -10.76 -10.87
N PRO A 148 -21.48 -11.24 -11.96
CA PRO A 148 -22.79 -10.76 -12.36
C PRO A 148 -23.79 -10.91 -11.22
N THR A 149 -24.57 -9.87 -10.93
CA THR A 149 -25.54 -9.88 -9.83
C THR A 149 -26.62 -10.94 -10.09
N ALA A 150 -27.09 -11.61 -9.03
CA ALA A 150 -28.16 -12.61 -9.15
C ALA A 150 -29.41 -12.00 -9.80
N GLY A 151 -29.89 -12.60 -10.90
CA GLY A 151 -31.02 -12.09 -11.68
C GLY A 151 -30.62 -11.16 -12.84
N ALA A 152 -29.35 -10.80 -12.99
CA ALA A 152 -28.83 -10.34 -14.27
C ALA A 152 -28.96 -11.52 -15.25
N ASP A 153 -29.72 -11.32 -16.33
CA ASP A 153 -29.87 -12.35 -17.35
C ASP A 153 -28.48 -12.79 -17.82
N ALA A 154 -28.22 -14.09 -17.86
CA ALA A 154 -26.91 -14.60 -18.29
C ALA A 154 -26.59 -14.10 -19.71
N ASP A 155 -27.65 -13.93 -20.52
CA ASP A 155 -27.62 -13.34 -21.86
C ASP A 155 -27.38 -11.82 -21.84
N LYS A 156 -27.86 -11.13 -20.80
CA LYS A 156 -27.67 -9.68 -20.64
C LYS A 156 -26.20 -9.35 -20.42
N THR A 157 -25.44 -10.15 -19.68
CA THR A 157 -24.02 -9.86 -19.36
C THR A 157 -23.01 -10.59 -20.25
N ALA A 158 -23.48 -11.44 -21.17
CA ALA A 158 -22.64 -12.14 -22.13
C ALA A 158 -21.84 -11.14 -22.98
N GLU A 159 -20.60 -11.51 -23.35
CA GLU A 159 -19.70 -10.73 -24.21
C GLU A 159 -19.37 -9.30 -23.70
N THR A 160 -19.81 -8.94 -22.50
CA THR A 160 -19.57 -7.63 -21.92
C THR A 160 -18.10 -7.51 -21.52
N VAL A 161 -17.46 -6.43 -21.95
CA VAL A 161 -16.09 -6.12 -21.53
C VAL A 161 -16.15 -5.04 -20.44
N LEU A 162 -15.43 -5.30 -19.35
CA LEU A 162 -15.35 -4.42 -18.18
C LEU A 162 -13.94 -3.87 -18.03
N ASP A 163 -13.83 -2.58 -17.72
CA ASP A 163 -12.64 -1.96 -17.16
C ASP A 163 -12.80 -1.94 -15.63
N VAL A 164 -11.94 -2.69 -14.93
CA VAL A 164 -11.97 -2.81 -13.47
C VAL A 164 -10.79 -2.04 -12.89
N LYS A 165 -11.06 -1.14 -11.96
CA LYS A 165 -10.07 -0.33 -11.23
C LYS A 165 -10.13 -0.62 -9.75
N LEU A 166 -8.99 -0.56 -9.08
CA LEU A 166 -8.89 -0.62 -7.63
C LEU A 166 -8.17 0.62 -7.14
N ASN A 167 -8.95 1.60 -6.69
CA ASN A 167 -8.41 2.81 -6.09
C ASN A 167 -8.03 2.53 -4.63
N ALA A 168 -6.93 3.12 -4.18
CA ALA A 168 -6.45 2.93 -2.82
C ALA A 168 -6.02 4.27 -2.20
N THR A 169 -6.44 4.51 -0.96
CA THR A 169 -6.10 5.72 -0.21
C THR A 169 -5.51 5.32 1.13
N LEU A 170 -4.34 5.86 1.46
CA LEU A 170 -3.69 5.66 2.76
C LEU A 170 -4.05 6.83 3.70
N THR A 171 -4.52 6.52 4.90
CA THR A 171 -4.81 7.51 5.94
C THR A 171 -4.10 7.15 7.24
N LYS A 172 -3.89 8.15 8.11
CA LYS A 172 -3.45 7.88 9.48
C LYS A 172 -4.53 7.09 10.20
N ALA A 173 -4.17 6.02 10.90
CA ALA A 173 -5.12 5.29 11.70
C ALA A 173 -5.58 6.15 12.87
N THR A 174 -6.89 6.26 13.06
CA THR A 174 -7.45 6.88 14.26
C THR A 174 -7.23 5.93 15.44
N PRO A 175 -6.65 6.37 16.57
CA PRO A 175 -6.64 5.56 17.77
C PRO A 175 -8.07 5.15 18.13
N ALA A 176 -8.28 3.90 18.52
CA ALA A 176 -9.56 3.51 19.11
C ALA A 176 -9.82 4.38 20.35
N PRO A 177 -11.05 4.86 20.57
CA PRO A 177 -11.40 5.67 21.75
C PRO A 177 -11.20 4.90 23.06
#